data_AF-A0A416RV72-F1
#
_entry.id   AF-A0A416RV72-F1
#
_cell.length_a   1.000
_cell.length_b   1.000
_cell.length_c   1.000
_cell.angle_alpha   90.00
_cell.angle_beta   90.00
_cell.angle_gamma   90.00
#
_symmetry.space_group_name_H-M   'P 1'
#
loop_
_entity.id
_entity.type
_entity.pdbx_description
1 polymer ?
#
loop_
_entity_poly.entity_id
_entity_poly.type
_entity_poly.pdbx_seq_one_letter_code
_entity_poly.pdbx_strand_id
1 'polypeptide(L)' 'MGKLYDFQIDENVPLSEVMDEAAEMICQKEQCPVQGDIRRMLMWNAQNRVQLAKERTAAENGLWTGSRILLV' A
#
# COMPACT_ATOMS: atom_id res chain seq x y z
N MET A 1 -4.14 12.39 -10.90
CA MET A 1 -3.88 12.45 -9.45
C MET A 1 -5.17 12.13 -8.71
N GLY A 2 -5.13 11.28 -7.68
CA GLY A 2 -6.32 10.90 -6.91
C GLY A 2 -7.02 9.60 -7.35
N LYS A 3 -6.27 8.64 -7.90
CA LYS A 3 -6.83 7.31 -8.21
C LYS A 3 -6.93 6.49 -6.93
N LEU A 4 -8.09 5.87 -6.73
CA LEU A 4 -8.34 4.96 -5.62
C LEU A 4 -8.45 3.55 -6.20
N TYR A 5 -7.76 2.61 -5.59
CA TYR A 5 -7.83 1.20 -5.93
C TYR A 5 -8.22 0.45 -4.67
N ASP A 6 -9.22 -0.42 -4.81
CA ASP A 6 -9.55 -1.39 -3.78
C ASP A 6 -8.72 -2.65 -4.02
N PHE A 7 -8.12 -3.15 -2.95
CA PHE A 7 -7.27 -4.34 -2.95
C PHE A 7 -7.65 -5.24 -1.77
N GLN A 8 -7.52 -6.54 -1.99
CA GLN A 8 -7.51 -7.53 -0.91
C GLN A 8 -6.05 -7.88 -0.64
N ILE A 9 -5.69 -7.94 0.64
CA ILE A 9 -4.31 -8.16 1.09
C ILE A 9 -4.33 -9.31 2.09
N ASP A 10 -3.27 -10.09 2.14
CA ASP A 10 -3.06 -11.02 3.24
C ASP A 10 -2.65 -10.22 4.48
N GLU A 11 -3.42 -10.33 5.56
CA GLU A 11 -3.16 -9.60 6.81
C GLU A 11 -2.00 -10.17 7.62
N ASN A 12 -1.46 -11.33 7.22
CA ASN A 12 -0.39 -12.04 7.92
C ASN A 12 0.99 -11.83 7.32
N VAL A 13 1.09 -11.16 6.17
CA VAL A 13 2.36 -10.85 5.52
C VAL A 13 2.77 -9.40 5.79
N PRO A 14 4.08 -9.06 5.73
CA PRO A 14 4.55 -7.69 5.84
C PRO A 14 3.95 -6.78 4.77
N LEU A 15 3.66 -5.53 5.13
CA LEU A 15 3.14 -4.54 4.18
C LEU A 15 4.08 -4.25 3.01
N SER A 16 5.38 -4.55 3.13
CA SER A 16 6.32 -4.46 2.00
C SER A 16 5.96 -5.41 0.85
N GLU A 17 5.53 -6.64 1.16
CA GLU A 17 5.15 -7.63 0.14
C GLU A 17 3.83 -7.21 -0.52
N VAL A 18 2.86 -6.78 0.29
CA VAL A 18 1.60 -6.19 -0.17
C VAL A 18 1.84 -5.01 -1.11
N MET A 19 2.83 -4.17 -0.81
CA MET A 19 3.15 -2.99 -1.62
C MET A 19 3.72 -3.37 -2.98
N ASP A 20 4.60 -4.36 -3.05
CA ASP A 20 5.18 -4.84 -4.31
C ASP A 20 4.06 -5.40 -5.22
N GLU A 21 3.16 -6.22 -4.66
CA GLU A 21 1.99 -6.74 -5.39
C GLU A 21 1.04 -5.63 -5.86
N ALA A 22 0.72 -4.67 -4.97
CA ALA A 22 -0.17 -3.56 -5.29
C ALA A 22 0.44 -2.67 -6.39
N ALA A 23 1.74 -2.41 -6.33
CA ALA A 23 2.44 -1.61 -7.33
C ALA A 23 2.44 -2.28 -8.70
N GLU A 24 2.69 -3.59 -8.76
CA GLU A 24 2.60 -4.37 -10.01
C GLU A 24 1.19 -4.35 -10.59
N MET A 25 0.17 -4.57 -9.77
CA MET A 25 -1.23 -4.52 -10.19
C MET A 25 -1.62 -3.14 -10.74
N ILE A 26 -1.20 -2.06 -10.07
CA ILE A 26 -1.44 -0.69 -10.52
C ILE A 26 -0.71 -0.45 -11.85
N CYS A 27 0.55 -0.85 -11.99
CA CYS A 27 1.30 -0.71 -13.25
C CYS A 27 0.56 -1.37 -14.42
N GLN A 28 0.09 -2.60 -14.21
CA GLN A 28 -0.64 -3.36 -15.22
C GLN A 28 -1.95 -2.66 -15.61
N LYS A 29 -2.74 -2.21 -14.62
CA LYS A 29 -4.00 -1.49 -14.87
C LYS A 29 -3.80 -0.17 -15.59
N GLU A 30 -2.74 0.54 -15.24
CA GLU A 30 -2.45 1.89 -15.76
C GLU A 30 -1.68 1.86 -17.08
N GLN A 31 -1.25 0.68 -17.54
CA GLN A 31 -0.37 0.52 -18.70
C GLN A 31 0.86 1.44 -18.63
N CYS A 32 1.34 1.67 -17.41
CA CYS A 32 2.41 2.61 -17.11
C CYS A 32 3.34 1.98 -16.07
N PRO A 33 4.66 1.96 -16.28
CA PRO A 33 5.57 1.57 -15.23
C PRO A 33 5.49 2.59 -14.10
N VAL A 34 5.45 2.11 -12.85
CA VAL A 34 5.66 2.97 -11.68
C VAL A 34 7.02 3.64 -11.85
N GLN A 35 7.01 4.96 -11.98
CA GLN A 35 8.22 5.75 -12.11
C GLN A 35 8.80 6.00 -10.71
N GLY A 36 10.04 5.56 -10.49
CA GLY A 36 10.74 5.70 -9.22
C GLY A 36 11.05 4.38 -8.54
N ASP A 37 11.55 4.45 -7.30
CA ASP A 37 11.89 3.28 -6.49
C ASP A 37 10.75 2.99 -5.51
N ILE A 38 9.97 1.94 -5.78
CA ILE A 38 8.86 1.47 -4.93
C ILE A 38 9.33 1.25 -3.49
N ARG A 39 10.58 0.82 -3.29
CA ARG A 39 11.13 0.58 -1.96
C ARG A 39 11.29 1.86 -1.15
N ARG A 40 11.34 3.03 -1.80
CA ARG A 40 11.40 4.35 -1.15
C ARG A 40 10.03 4.98 -0.93
N MET A 41 8.95 4.43 -1.49
CA MET A 41 7.60 4.95 -1.28
C MET A 41 7.19 4.83 0.19
N LEU A 42 6.47 5.79 0.73
CA LEU A 42 5.97 5.76 2.08
C LEU A 42 4.49 5.39 2.07
N MET A 43 4.08 4.60 3.06
CA MET A 43 2.68 4.24 3.26
C MET A 43 2.14 4.95 4.49
N TRP A 44 0.95 5.52 4.35
CA TRP A 44 0.28 6.24 5.42
C TRP A 44 -1.14 5.74 5.57
N ASN A 45 -1.59 5.54 6.81
CA ASN A 45 -3.02 5.41 7.06
C ASN A 45 -3.66 6.80 6.93
N ALA A 46 -4.55 6.93 5.95
CA ALA A 46 -5.14 8.22 5.59
C ALA A 46 -6.07 8.78 6.68
N GLN A 47 -6.63 7.92 7.55
CA GLN A 47 -7.57 8.34 8.59
C GLN A 47 -6.86 8.98 9.78
N ASN A 48 -5.86 8.28 10.32
CA ASN A 48 -5.14 8.74 11.52
C ASN A 48 -3.83 9.46 11.19
N ARG A 49 -3.44 9.54 9.92
CA ARG A 49 -2.21 10.20 9.43
C ARG A 49 -0.94 9.63 10.07
N VAL A 50 -0.93 8.33 10.33
CA VAL A 50 0.22 7.61 10.85
C VAL A 50 0.95 6.92 9.71
N GLN A 51 2.28 7.04 9.69
CA GLN A 51 3.12 6.30 8.76
C GLN A 51 3.10 4.81 9.15
N LEU A 52 2.87 3.96 8.16
CA LEU A 52 2.83 2.52 8.31
C LEU A 52 4.25 1.95 8.24
N ALA A 53 4.57 1.02 9.13
CA ALA A 53 5.82 0.28 9.12
C ALA A 53 5.72 -0.85 8.09
N LYS A 54 6.64 -0.89 7.14
CA LYS A 54 6.61 -1.82 6.00
C LYS A 54 6.90 -3.26 6.41
N GLU A 55 7.70 -3.41 7.46
CA GLU A 55 8.18 -4.67 8.00
C GLU A 55 7.14 -5.36 8.89
N ARG A 56 6.02 -4.68 9.16
CA ARG A 56 4.91 -5.14 9.99
C ARG A 56 3.71 -5.52 9.13
N THR A 57 2.85 -6.36 9.67
CA THR A 57 1.62 -6.77 8.98
C THR A 57 0.57 -5.67 8.99
N ALA A 58 -0.53 -5.86 8.25
CA ALA A 58 -1.66 -4.93 8.26
C ALA A 58 -2.26 -4.77 9.67
N ALA A 59 -2.46 -5.87 10.39
CA ALA A 59 -3.02 -5.88 11.74
C ALA A 59 -2.11 -5.17 12.75
N GLU A 60 -0.79 -5.40 12.69
CA GLU A 60 0.19 -4.74 13.57
C GLU A 60 0.29 -3.23 13.33
N ASN A 61 -0.09 -2.78 12.14
CA ASN A 61 -0.23 -1.37 11.78
C ASN A 61 -1.61 -0.79 12.09
N GLY A 62 -2.53 -1.59 12.66
CA GLY A 62 -3.90 -1.17 12.97
C GLY A 62 -4.74 -0.89 11.71
N LEU A 63 -4.49 -1.64 10.64
CA LEU A 63 -5.33 -1.63 9.45
C LEU A 63 -6.38 -2.74 9.53
N TRP A 64 -7.58 -2.39 9.07
CA TRP A 64 -8.76 -3.26 9.01
C TRP A 64 -9.43 -3.09 7.66
N THR A 65 -10.36 -3.99 7.33
CA THR A 65 -11.22 -3.85 6.15
C THR A 65 -11.84 -2.46 6.07
N GLY A 66 -11.71 -1.81 4.91
CA GLY A 66 -12.18 -0.45 4.67
C GLY A 66 -11.20 0.66 5.10
N SER A 67 -10.05 0.31 5.67
CA SER A 67 -8.96 1.26 5.91
C SER A 67 -8.44 1.81 4.59
N ARG A 68 -8.01 3.07 4.60
CA ARG A 68 -7.44 3.74 3.43
C ARG A 68 -5.94 3.95 3.63
N ILE A 69 -5.17 3.46 2.68
CA ILE A 69 -3.72 3.65 2.62
C ILE A 69 -3.43 4.69 1.55
N LEU A 70 -2.60 5.67 1.89
CA LEU A 70 -2.02 6.59 0.94
C LEU A 70 -0.59 6.15 0.66
N LEU A 71 -0.27 6.01 -0.63
CA LEU A 71 1.07 5.73 -1.13
C LEU A 71 1.66 7.05 -1.65
N VAL A 72 2.84 7.45 -1.13
CA VAL A 72 3.53 8.71 -1.49
C VAL A 72 5.02 8.50 -1.77
#